data_AF-A0A0K8MAG5-F1
#
_entry.id   AF-A0A0K8MAG5-F1
#
_cell.length_a   1.000
_cell.length_b   1.000
_cell.length_c   1.000
_cell.angle_alpha   90.00
_cell.angle_beta   90.00
_cell.angle_gamma   90.00
#
_symmetry.space_group_name_H-M   'P 1'
#
loop_
_entity.id
_entity.type
_entity.pdbx_description
1 polymer ?
#
loop_
_entity_poly.entity_id
_entity_poly.type
_entity_poly.pdbx_seq_one_letter_code
_entity_poly.pdbx_strand_id
1 'polypeptide(L)'
;MIDATIVYAHACSVRYRKNSQEKKALGRSKGGLTTKIHALVDALGNSLKFILTPEKRHEITQALALIQDMVIADKGYDRNVFA
;
A
#
# COMPACT_ATOMS: atom_id res chain seq x y z
N MET A 1 2.21 -14.12 1.59
CA MET A 1 0.91 -13.52 1.23
C MET A 1 1.09 -12.01 1.11
N ILE A 2 0.64 -11.36 0.03
CA ILE A 2 0.51 -9.89 -0.01
C ILE A 2 -0.95 -9.55 0.09
N ASP A 3 -1.27 -8.67 1.03
CA ASP A 3 -2.59 -8.08 1.18
C ASP A 3 -2.48 -6.56 1.28
N ALA A 4 -3.52 -5.84 0.87
CA ALA A 4 -3.57 -4.40 1.02
C ALA A 4 -4.96 -3.93 1.44
N THR A 5 -4.98 -2.95 2.34
CA THR A 5 -6.22 -2.34 2.80
C THR A 5 -6.10 -0.82 2.82
N ILE A 6 -7.23 -0.15 2.57
CA ILE A 6 -7.33 1.31 2.60
C ILE A 6 -7.91 1.71 3.94
N VAL A 7 -7.21 2.61 4.63
CA VAL A 7 -7.65 3.15 5.92
C VAL A 7 -7.80 4.67 5.85
N TYR A 8 -8.70 5.22 6.66
CA TYR A 8 -8.81 6.66 6.85
C TYR A 8 -7.62 7.19 7.64
N ALA A 9 -7.10 8.34 7.18
CA ALA A 9 -5.97 9.01 7.80
C ALA A 9 -6.45 10.31 8.45
N HIS A 10 -6.26 10.43 9.76
CA HIS A 10 -6.64 11.64 10.49
C HIS A 10 -5.62 12.77 10.26
N ALA A 11 -6.11 13.95 9.84
CA ALA A 11 -5.27 15.07 9.42
C ALA A 11 -4.26 15.52 10.49
N CYS A 12 -4.64 15.54 11.77
CA CYS A 12 -3.73 15.90 12.86
C CYS A 12 -2.65 14.83 13.07
N SER A 13 -3.02 13.54 13.02
CA SER A 13 -2.09 12.43 13.26
C SER A 13 -1.00 12.37 12.19
N VAL A 14 -1.39 12.62 10.94
CA VAL A 14 -0.44 12.68 9.82
C VAL A 14 0.22 14.05 9.69
N ARG A 15 -0.08 15.03 10.56
CA ARG A 15 0.43 16.41 10.51
C ARG A 15 0.20 17.06 9.13
N TYR A 16 -1.00 16.90 8.58
CA TYR A 16 -1.31 17.29 7.20
C TYR A 16 -0.96 18.76 6.93
N ARG A 17 -0.28 19.00 5.81
CA ARG A 17 -0.04 20.33 5.23
C ARG A 17 -0.46 20.32 3.76
N LYS A 18 -0.80 21.49 3.22
CA LYS A 18 -1.07 21.65 1.78
C LYS A 18 0.11 21.08 0.97
N ASN A 19 -0.19 20.26 -0.03
CA ASN A 19 0.78 19.58 -0.90
C ASN A 19 1.77 18.62 -0.19
N SER A 20 1.43 18.11 1.00
CA SER A 20 2.25 17.10 1.71
C SER A 20 1.85 15.65 1.43
N GLN A 21 0.85 15.43 0.57
CA GLN A 21 0.20 14.13 0.36
C GLN A 21 1.18 13.04 -0.07
N GLU A 22 2.01 13.30 -1.08
CA GLU A 22 2.95 12.31 -1.61
C GLU A 22 3.99 11.89 -0.56
N LYS A 23 4.55 12.87 0.16
CA LYS A 23 5.53 12.63 1.23
C LYS A 23 4.96 11.83 2.40
N LYS A 24 3.62 11.79 2.54
CA LYS A 24 2.91 11.17 3.66
C LYS A 24 2.06 9.98 3.25
N ALA A 25 2.22 9.52 2.01
CA ALA A 25 1.44 8.43 1.44
C ALA A 25 -0.09 8.64 1.56
N LEU A 26 -0.56 9.88 1.42
CA LEU A 26 -1.97 10.23 1.57
C LEU A 26 -2.69 10.27 0.22
N GLY A 27 -3.81 9.56 0.14
CA GLY A 27 -4.83 9.68 -0.89
C GLY A 27 -5.99 10.60 -0.47
N ARG A 28 -6.99 10.68 -1.33
CA ARG A 28 -8.26 11.34 -1.04
C ARG A 28 -9.40 10.43 -1.46
N SER A 29 -10.32 10.19 -0.53
CA SER A 29 -11.64 9.61 -0.80
C SER A 29 -12.73 10.67 -0.65
N LYS A 30 -13.98 10.31 -0.91
CA LYS A 30 -15.14 11.20 -0.70
C LYS A 30 -15.28 11.68 0.76
N GLY A 31 -14.76 10.90 1.73
CA GLY A 31 -14.88 11.19 3.17
C GLY A 31 -13.66 11.86 3.82
N GLY A 32 -12.56 12.07 3.09
CA GLY A 32 -11.37 12.70 3.66
C GLY A 32 -10.05 12.13 3.14
N LEU A 33 -9.01 12.24 3.98
CA LEU A 33 -7.69 11.69 3.68
C LEU A 33 -7.68 10.19 3.97
N THR A 34 -7.00 9.45 3.11
CA THR A 34 -6.87 7.99 3.16
C THR A 34 -5.43 7.59 2.95
N THR A 35 -5.08 6.35 3.28
CA THR A 35 -3.81 5.74 2.88
C THR A 35 -4.03 4.26 2.62
N LYS A 36 -3.25 3.69 1.71
CA LYS A 36 -3.27 2.25 1.43
C LYS A 36 -2.06 1.60 2.09
N ILE A 37 -2.32 0.67 2.99
CA ILE A 37 -1.33 -0.14 3.70
C ILE A 37 -1.19 -1.45 2.94
N HIS A 38 0.01 -1.74 2.45
CA HIS A 38 0.37 -3.03 1.87
C HIS A 38 1.16 -3.81 2.90
N ALA A 39 0.78 -5.07 3.16
CA ALA A 39 1.43 -5.96 4.10
C ALA A 39 1.99 -7.17 3.36
N LEU A 40 3.27 -7.47 3.59
CA LEU A 40 3.84 -8.78 3.30
C LEU A 40 3.69 -9.65 4.54
N VAL A 41 3.09 -10.82 4.37
CA VAL A 41 2.77 -11.75 5.46
C VAL A 41 3.40 -13.12 5.16
N ASP A 42 3.97 -13.76 6.18
CA ASP A 42 4.49 -15.13 6.08
C ASP A 42 3.35 -16.17 5.98
N ALA A 43 3.71 -17.46 5.92
CA ALA A 43 2.74 -18.55 5.85
C ALA A 43 1.94 -18.77 7.17
N LEU A 44 2.42 -18.22 8.28
CA LEU A 44 1.81 -18.33 9.60
C LEU A 44 0.91 -17.13 9.95
N GLY A 45 0.83 -16.13 9.06
CA GLY A 45 0.04 -14.93 9.28
C GLY A 45 0.80 -13.76 9.92
N ASN A 46 2.12 -13.87 10.11
CA ASN A 46 2.92 -12.79 10.67
C ASN A 46 3.30 -11.76 9.60
N SER A 47 3.05 -10.48 9.88
CA SER A 47 3.47 -9.39 8.99
C SER A 47 4.99 -9.18 9.04
N LEU A 48 5.64 -9.40 7.90
CA LEU A 48 7.08 -9.22 7.72
C LEU A 48 7.44 -7.78 7.34
N LYS A 49 6.61 -7.12 6.53
CA LYS A 49 6.91 -5.79 6.00
C LYS A 49 5.63 -5.02 5.68
N PHE A 50 5.69 -3.69 5.89
CA PHE A 50 4.63 -2.78 5.49
C PHE A 50 5.15 -1.73 4.51
N ILE A 51 4.32 -1.38 3.52
CA ILE A 51 4.54 -0.24 2.64
C ILE A 51 3.27 0.61 2.63
N LEU A 52 3.44 1.91 2.80
CA LEU A 52 2.35 2.88 2.73
C LEU A 52 2.35 3.57 1.38
N THR A 53 1.18 3.68 0.77
CA THR A 53 1.02 4.41 -0.49
C THR A 53 -0.24 5.28 -0.51
N PRO A 54 -0.25 6.35 -1.31
CA PRO A 54 -1.49 7.06 -1.61
C PRO A 54 -2.51 6.12 -2.29
N GLU A 55 -3.80 6.26 -1.94
CA GLU A 55 -4.93 5.43 -2.43
C GLU A 55 -4.99 5.27 -3.96
N LYS A 56 -4.43 6.23 -4.71
CA LYS A 56 -4.46 6.25 -6.19
C LYS A 56 -3.47 5.31 -6.88
N ARG A 57 -2.57 4.63 -6.15
CA ARG A 57 -1.66 3.63 -6.75
C ARG A 57 -2.31 2.25 -6.80
N HIS A 58 -2.39 1.69 -8.00
CA HIS A 58 -2.71 0.28 -8.20
C HIS A 58 -1.72 -0.61 -7.45
N GLU A 59 -2.22 -1.70 -6.87
CA GLU A 59 -1.47 -2.67 -6.06
C GLU A 59 -0.33 -3.36 -6.83
N ILE A 60 -0.58 -3.66 -8.11
CA ILE A 60 0.41 -4.03 -9.14
C ILE A 60 1.66 -3.13 -9.13
N THR A 61 1.47 -1.84 -8.80
CA THR A 61 2.41 -0.88 -8.20
C THR A 61 3.64 -1.38 -7.47
N GLN A 62 3.33 -2.13 -6.42
CA GLN A 62 4.12 -2.28 -5.21
C GLN A 62 4.55 -3.72 -5.01
N ALA A 63 3.98 -4.65 -5.79
CA ALA A 63 4.39 -6.05 -5.83
C ALA A 63 5.92 -6.19 -5.91
N LEU A 64 6.55 -5.51 -6.87
CA LEU A 64 8.01 -5.54 -7.05
C LEU A 64 8.81 -4.99 -5.85
N ALA A 65 8.26 -4.06 -5.07
CA ALA A 65 8.92 -3.53 -3.87
C ALA A 65 8.75 -4.43 -2.63
N LEU A 66 7.84 -5.41 -2.72
CA LEU A 66 7.47 -6.35 -1.66
C LEU A 66 8.00 -7.78 -1.90
N ILE A 67 8.34 -8.15 -3.13
CA ILE A 67 8.78 -9.52 -3.47
C ILE A 67 10.23 -9.76 -3.01
N GLN A 68 10.38 -10.71 -2.08
CA GLN A 68 11.60 -11.50 -1.86
C GLN A 68 11.25 -12.94 -2.26
N ASP A 69 11.75 -13.38 -3.42
CA ASP A 69 11.87 -14.73 -3.99
C ASP A 69 10.69 -15.73 -4.00
N MET A 70 9.68 -15.64 -3.12
CA MET A 70 8.47 -16.47 -3.19
C MET A 70 7.35 -15.88 -2.34
N VAL A 71 6.37 -15.25 -2.98
CA VAL A 71 5.23 -14.64 -2.29
C VAL A 71 3.92 -15.03 -2.97
N ILE A 72 3.02 -15.66 -2.22
CA ILE A 72 1.62 -15.86 -2.65
C ILE A 72 0.96 -14.47 -2.67
N ALA A 73 0.43 -14.02 -3.79
CA ALA A 73 -0.25 -12.73 -3.91
C ALA A 73 -1.55 -12.89 -4.71
N ASP A 74 -2.50 -11.99 -4.52
CA ASP A 74 -3.73 -11.99 -5.31
C ASP A 74 -3.44 -11.73 -6.81
N LYS A 75 -4.32 -12.18 -7.70
CA LYS A 75 -4.20 -12.00 -9.15
C LYS A 75 -4.10 -10.52 -9.54
N GLY A 76 -4.64 -9.60 -8.72
CA GLY A 76 -4.47 -8.16 -8.89
C GLY A 76 -3.04 -7.63 -8.74
N TYR A 77 -2.09 -8.46 -8.29
CA TYR A 77 -0.66 -8.17 -8.23
C TYR A 77 0.13 -8.72 -9.43
N ASP A 78 -0.52 -9.44 -10.35
CA ASP A 78 0.11 -10.01 -11.54
C ASP A 78 0.55 -8.89 -12.50
N ARG A 79 1.86 -8.78 -12.72
CA ARG A 79 2.46 -7.80 -13.62
C ARG A 79 3.49 -8.52 -14.48
N ASN A 80 3.26 -8.57 -15.79
CA ASN A 80 4.27 -9.02 -16.75
C ASN A 80 5.43 -8.01 -16.76
N VAL A 81 6.56 -8.37 -16.15
CA VAL A 81 7.77 -7.53 -16.09
C VAL A 81 8.79 -7.89 -17.19
N PHE A 82 8.39 -8.73 -18.15
CA PHE A 82 9.16 -9.03 -19.36
C PHE A 82 8.38 -8.58 -20.59
N ALA A 83 8.71 -7.39 -21.10
CA ALA A 83 8.45 -6.93 -22.46
C ALA A 83 9.53 -5.90 -22.81
#